data_AF-A0A259MC30-F1
#
_entry.id   AF-A0A259MC30-F1
#
_cell.length_a   1.000
_cell.length_b   1.000
_cell.length_c   1.000
_cell.angle_alpha   90.00
_cell.angle_beta   90.00
_cell.angle_gamma   90.00
#
_symmetry.space_group_name_H-M   'P 1'
#
loop_
_entity.id
_entity.type
_entity.pdbx_description
1 polymer ?
#
loop_
_entity_poly.entity_id
_entity_poly.type
_entity_poly.pdbx_seq_one_letter_code
_entity_poly.pdbx_strand_id
1 'polypeptide(L)'
;MPATTHKVDATISCGDPDIGAEVDLRITFKYQAGAPEQGPTYASGGQPADPDEIEFVSCVQIVNGKESPTYGAFRDLEQQSLDAIAEAWLQGDEGQAQATEQAMDDWAARADEAEEARAESRRAY
;
A
#
# COMPACT_ATOMS: atom_id res chain seq x y z
N MET A 1 15.26 -1.84 3.36
CA MET A 1 15.17 -0.77 2.33
C MET A 1 14.45 0.43 2.97
N PRO A 2 14.59 1.69 2.50
CA PRO A 2 13.80 2.78 3.06
C PRO A 2 12.31 2.53 2.77
N ALA A 3 11.43 2.82 3.72
CA ALA A 3 9.98 2.74 3.53
C ALA A 3 9.55 3.64 2.35
N THR A 4 8.85 3.06 1.38
CA THR A 4 8.35 3.77 0.20
C THR A 4 6.85 4.00 0.31
N THR A 5 6.38 5.16 -0.13
CA THR A 5 4.95 5.49 -0.13
C THR A 5 4.30 5.00 -1.41
N HIS A 6 3.20 4.27 -1.26
CA HIS A 6 2.41 3.67 -2.32
C HIS A 6 0.94 4.05 -2.17
N LYS A 7 0.17 3.86 -3.24
CA LYS A 7 -1.26 4.10 -3.27
C LYS A 7 -1.96 2.87 -3.85
N VAL A 8 -3.04 2.45 -3.21
CA VAL A 8 -3.91 1.38 -3.71
C VAL A 8 -5.35 1.90 -3.75
N ASP A 9 -6.05 1.58 -4.83
CA ASP A 9 -7.47 1.84 -4.97
C ASP A 9 -8.23 0.56 -4.60
N ALA A 10 -9.09 0.66 -3.59
CA ALA A 10 -9.83 -0.47 -3.05
C ALA A 10 -11.31 -0.12 -2.92
N THR A 11 -12.19 -1.04 -3.32
CA THR A 11 -13.63 -0.95 -3.08
C THR A 11 -13.95 -1.75 -1.83
N ILE A 12 -14.31 -1.05 -0.75
CA ILE A 12 -14.55 -1.67 0.56
C ILE A 12 -16.04 -1.68 0.83
N SER A 13 -16.60 -2.84 1.17
CA SER A 13 -17.97 -2.95 1.65
C SER A 13 -18.08 -2.34 3.05
N CYS A 14 -18.81 -1.23 3.15
CA CYS A 14 -19.02 -0.48 4.39
C CYS A 14 -20.50 -0.50 4.76
N GLY A 15 -20.90 -1.45 5.61
CA GLY A 15 -22.20 -1.42 6.28
C GLY A 15 -22.90 -2.76 6.37
N ASP A 16 -24.21 -2.68 6.59
CA ASP A 16 -25.09 -3.83 6.70
C ASP A 16 -25.08 -4.62 5.37
N PRO A 17 -24.83 -5.94 5.39
CA PRO A 17 -24.78 -6.77 4.19
C PRO A 17 -26.10 -6.79 3.40
N ASP A 18 -27.22 -6.40 4.02
CA ASP A 18 -28.50 -6.25 3.32
C ASP A 18 -28.63 -4.93 2.54
N ILE A 19 -27.80 -3.92 2.84
CA ILE A 19 -27.82 -2.59 2.19
C ILE A 19 -26.79 -2.50 1.07
N GLY A 20 -25.71 -3.30 1.12
CA GLY A 20 -24.71 -3.36 0.04
C GLY A 20 -24.00 -2.04 -0.21
N ALA A 21 -23.79 -1.23 0.84
CA ALA A 21 -23.08 0.03 0.71
C ALA A 21 -21.58 -0.25 0.51
N GLU A 22 -21.08 0.02 -0.69
CA GLU A 22 -19.67 -0.05 -1.04
C GLU A 22 -19.08 1.37 -1.09
N VAL A 23 -17.85 1.50 -0.63
CA VAL A 23 -17.09 2.76 -0.69
C VAL A 23 -15.78 2.53 -1.44
N ASP A 24 -15.57 3.28 -2.52
CA ASP A 24 -14.29 3.31 -3.21
C ASP A 24 -13.33 4.25 -2.45
N LEU A 25 -12.21 3.71 -1.99
CA LEU A 25 -11.18 4.44 -1.27
C LEU A 25 -9.83 4.32 -1.97
N ARG A 26 -9.13 5.45 -2.07
CA ARG A 26 -7.70 5.49 -2.37
C ARG A 26 -6.92 5.53 -1.07
N ILE A 27 -6.25 4.44 -0.76
CA ILE A 27 -5.48 4.27 0.46
C ILE A 27 -4.02 4.56 0.14
N THR A 28 -3.43 5.48 0.89
CA THR A 28 -2.00 5.76 0.87
C THR A 28 -1.35 5.06 2.05
N PHE A 29 -0.35 4.24 1.77
CA PHE A 29 0.39 3.47 2.77
C PHE A 29 1.89 3.57 2.52
N LYS A 30 2.69 3.30 3.55
CA LYS A 30 4.12 3.03 3.41
C LYS A 30 4.33 1.54 3.43
N TYR A 31 5.10 1.05 2.47
CA TYR A 31 5.57 -0.32 2.43
C TYR A 31 7.06 -0.33 2.72
N GLN A 32 7.46 -1.23 3.61
CA GLN A 32 8.85 -1.56 3.84
C GLN A 32 8.99 -3.08 3.71
N ALA A 33 9.67 -3.53 2.65
CA ALA A 33 9.97 -4.94 2.54
C ALA A 33 10.88 -5.36 3.67
N GLY A 34 10.54 -6.52 4.21
CA GLY A 34 11.37 -7.34 5.03
C GLY A 34 12.68 -7.71 4.35
N ALA A 35 13.62 -8.19 5.15
CA ALA A 35 14.85 -8.77 4.66
C ALA A 35 14.75 -10.29 4.73
N PRO A 36 15.08 -11.03 3.66
CA PRO A 36 15.14 -12.49 3.73
C PRO A 36 16.20 -12.92 4.74
N GLU A 37 16.04 -14.09 5.36
CA GLU A 37 17.05 -14.67 6.26
C GLU A 37 18.43 -14.66 5.58
N GLN A 38 19.38 -13.96 6.19
CA GLN A 38 20.76 -13.91 5.71
C GLN A 38 21.64 -14.81 6.57
N GLY A 39 22.14 -15.90 5.98
CA GLY A 39 23.19 -16.74 6.55
C GLY A 39 22.85 -18.23 6.62
N PRO A 40 23.84 -19.10 6.87
CA PRO A 40 23.61 -20.53 7.05
C PRO A 40 22.74 -20.75 8.30
N THR A 41 21.51 -21.18 8.08
CA THR A 41 20.62 -21.67 9.13
C THR A 41 21.27 -22.87 9.81
N TYR A 42 21.24 -22.87 11.14
CA TYR A 42 21.91 -23.76 12.09
C TYR A 42 23.38 -23.43 12.47
N ALA A 43 23.52 -23.12 13.77
CA ALA A 43 24.74 -23.01 14.59
C ALA A 43 25.49 -21.67 14.68
N SER A 44 25.21 -20.65 13.86
CA SER A 44 25.96 -19.37 13.92
C SER A 44 25.08 -18.13 13.78
N GLY A 45 24.18 -17.87 14.74
CA GLY A 45 23.58 -16.54 14.94
C GLY A 45 22.99 -15.85 13.70
N GLY A 46 22.32 -16.62 12.83
CA GLY A 46 21.59 -16.05 11.69
C GLY A 46 20.53 -15.06 12.17
N GLN A 47 20.43 -13.93 11.48
CA GLN A 47 19.44 -12.91 11.79
C GLN A 47 18.09 -13.35 11.20
N PRO A 48 17.01 -13.41 12.01
CA PRO A 48 15.71 -13.86 11.53
C PRO A 48 15.24 -12.97 10.38
N ALA A 49 14.39 -13.52 9.51
CA ALA A 49 13.74 -12.72 8.46
C ALA A 49 12.96 -11.57 9.12
N ASP A 50 13.20 -10.35 8.66
CA ASP A 50 12.35 -9.22 9.02
C ASP A 50 11.05 -9.36 8.22
N PRO A 51 9.87 -9.28 8.84
CA PRO A 51 8.59 -9.31 8.13
C PRO A 51 8.38 -8.05 7.30
N ASP A 52 7.52 -8.13 6.30
CA ASP A 52 7.08 -6.95 5.54
C ASP A 52 6.23 -6.05 6.45
N GLU A 53 6.54 -4.76 6.47
CA GLU A 53 5.83 -3.77 7.27
C GLU A 53 4.99 -2.86 6.37
N ILE A 54 3.70 -2.74 6.71
CA ILE A 54 2.75 -1.84 6.04
C ILE A 54 2.23 -0.85 7.08
N GLU A 55 2.46 0.44 6.85
CA GLU A 55 1.96 1.53 7.69
C GLU A 55 0.92 2.35 6.93
N PHE A 56 -0.29 2.46 7.47
CA PHE A 56 -1.33 3.34 6.93
C PHE A 56 -0.93 4.82 7.08
N VAL A 57 -1.12 5.63 6.03
CA VAL A 57 -0.81 7.07 6.05
C VAL A 57 -2.07 7.92 5.99
N SER A 58 -2.94 7.66 5.02
CA SER A 58 -4.18 8.42 4.81
C SER A 58 -5.07 7.73 3.78
N CYS A 59 -6.39 7.96 3.84
CA CYS A 59 -7.29 7.58 2.76
C CYS A 59 -8.08 8.76 2.19
N VAL A 60 -8.50 8.65 0.93
CA VAL A 60 -9.40 9.62 0.28
C VAL A 60 -10.50 8.85 -0.44
N GLN A 61 -11.74 9.29 -0.30
CA GLN A 61 -12.86 8.69 -1.02
C GLN A 61 -12.77 8.99 -2.51
N ILE A 62 -13.06 8.00 -3.34
CA ILE A 62 -13.22 8.13 -4.78
C ILE A 62 -14.72 8.10 -5.10
N VAL A 63 -15.20 9.10 -5.84
CA VAL A 63 -16.57 9.12 -6.38
C VAL A 63 -16.49 9.33 -7.88
N ASN A 64 -17.05 8.40 -8.67
CA ASN A 64 -16.98 8.41 -10.13
C ASN A 64 -15.53 8.52 -10.67
N GLY A 65 -14.59 7.79 -10.06
CA GLY A 65 -13.18 7.80 -10.46
C GLY A 65 -12.41 9.08 -10.14
N LYS A 66 -12.98 9.98 -9.33
CA LYS A 66 -12.32 11.21 -8.87
C LYS A 66 -12.22 11.26 -7.36
N GLU A 67 -11.08 11.74 -6.88
CA GLU A 67 -10.88 12.04 -5.46
C GLU A 67 -11.94 13.05 -5.00
N SER A 68 -12.76 12.65 -4.05
CA SER A 68 -13.81 13.45 -3.45
C SER A 68 -13.51 13.54 -1.95
N PRO A 69 -12.77 14.59 -1.52
CA PRO A 69 -12.53 14.84 -0.11
C PRO A 69 -13.85 15.03 0.64
N THR A 70 -13.86 14.73 1.93
CA THR A 70 -14.97 15.06 2.82
C THR A 70 -15.05 16.57 3.02
N TYR A 71 -16.24 17.14 2.81
CA TYR A 71 -16.50 18.57 2.93
C TYR A 71 -17.64 18.82 3.92
N GLY A 72 -17.49 19.81 4.80
CA GLY A 72 -18.54 20.25 5.71
C GLY A 72 -18.13 20.32 7.17
N ALA A 73 -19.11 20.54 8.04
CA ALA A 73 -18.90 20.69 9.49
C ALA A 73 -18.55 19.37 10.19
N PHE A 74 -18.85 18.23 9.57
CA PHE A 74 -18.59 16.89 10.10
C PHE A 74 -17.45 16.17 9.38
N ARG A 75 -16.69 16.87 8.52
CA ARG A 75 -15.62 16.28 7.70
C ARG A 75 -14.63 15.46 8.52
N ASP A 76 -14.32 15.91 9.73
CA ASP A 76 -13.32 15.27 10.59
C ASP A 76 -13.83 13.94 11.14
N LEU A 77 -15.14 13.81 11.35
CA LEU A 77 -15.79 12.58 11.79
C LEU A 77 -15.92 11.58 10.63
N GLU A 78 -16.33 12.07 9.46
CA GLU A 78 -16.42 11.26 8.24
C GLU A 78 -15.03 10.75 7.84
N GLN A 79 -14.02 11.62 7.83
CA GLN A 79 -12.63 11.23 7.54
C GLN A 79 -12.11 10.20 8.56
N GLN A 80 -12.36 10.39 9.86
CA GLN A 80 -11.98 9.39 10.88
C GLN A 80 -12.65 8.03 10.64
N SER A 81 -13.90 8.03 10.18
CA SER A 81 -14.62 6.80 9.88
C SER A 81 -14.02 6.10 8.67
N LEU A 82 -13.69 6.86 7.62
CA LEU A 82 -13.02 6.33 6.42
C LEU A 82 -11.62 5.82 6.73
N ASP A 83 -10.84 6.55 7.53
CA ASP A 83 -9.50 6.15 7.95
C ASP A 83 -9.56 4.84 8.73
N ALA A 84 -10.53 4.68 9.64
CA ALA A 84 -10.70 3.43 10.40
C ALA A 84 -11.09 2.24 9.50
N ILE A 85 -11.95 2.46 8.49
CA ILE A 85 -12.32 1.42 7.51
C ILE A 85 -11.12 1.03 6.65
N ALA A 86 -10.38 2.02 6.15
CA ALA A 86 -9.20 1.81 5.33
C ALA A 86 -8.09 1.08 6.11
N GLU A 87 -7.83 1.49 7.35
CA GLU A 87 -6.87 0.83 8.24
C GLU A 87 -7.28 -0.62 8.52
N ALA A 88 -8.55 -0.86 8.86
CA ALA A 88 -9.06 -2.20 9.11
C ALA A 88 -8.95 -3.11 7.87
N TRP A 89 -9.22 -2.58 6.68
CA TRP A 89 -9.07 -3.32 5.43
C TRP A 89 -7.60 -3.64 5.13
N LEU A 90 -6.71 -2.67 5.33
CA LEU A 90 -5.26 -2.83 5.13
C LEU A 90 -4.64 -3.85 6.09
N GLN A 91 -5.20 -3.97 7.30
CA GLN A 91 -4.82 -5.00 8.28
C GLN A 91 -5.46 -6.37 7.98
N GLY A 92 -6.47 -6.43 7.12
CA GLY A 92 -7.08 -7.68 6.67
C GLY A 92 -6.20 -8.42 5.65
N ASP A 93 -6.44 -9.73 5.50
CA ASP A 93 -5.65 -10.59 4.60
C ASP A 93 -5.69 -10.11 3.14
N GLU A 94 -6.87 -9.67 2.67
CA GLU A 94 -7.06 -9.18 1.29
C GLU A 94 -6.34 -7.86 1.05
N GLY A 95 -6.47 -6.90 1.98
CA GLY A 95 -5.82 -5.60 1.85
C GLY A 95 -4.31 -5.68 1.98
N GLN A 96 -3.79 -6.53 2.87
CA GLN A 96 -2.35 -6.79 2.96
C GLN A 96 -1.78 -7.36 1.66
N ALA A 97 -2.44 -8.37 1.09
CA ALA A 97 -1.99 -9.00 -0.15
C ALA A 97 -1.94 -7.97 -1.29
N GLN A 98 -3.04 -7.24 -1.50
CA GLN A 98 -3.13 -6.26 -2.59
C GLN A 98 -2.13 -5.09 -2.40
N ALA A 99 -1.96 -4.60 -1.16
CA ALA A 99 -0.99 -3.55 -0.86
C ALA A 99 0.46 -4.02 -1.10
N THR A 100 0.75 -5.27 -0.76
CA THR A 100 2.08 -5.88 -1.00
C THR A 100 2.34 -6.07 -2.48
N GLU A 101 1.39 -6.63 -3.24
CA GLU A 101 1.49 -6.79 -4.69
C GLU A 101 1.71 -5.45 -5.40
N GLN A 102 0.93 -4.42 -5.06
CA GLN A 102 1.08 -3.08 -5.62
C GLN A 102 2.47 -2.49 -5.33
N ALA A 103 3.00 -2.69 -4.12
CA ALA A 103 4.31 -2.19 -3.77
C ALA A 103 5.44 -2.92 -4.53
N MET A 104 5.29 -4.23 -4.75
CA MET A 104 6.23 -5.02 -5.55
C MET A 104 6.21 -4.62 -7.02
N ASP A 105 5.02 -4.42 -7.61
CA ASP A 105 4.86 -3.95 -8.99
C ASP A 105 5.50 -2.56 -9.19
N ASP A 106 5.29 -1.64 -8.25
CA ASP A 106 5.91 -0.31 -8.27
C ASP A 106 7.45 -0.38 -8.21
N TRP A 107 8.01 -1.36 -7.49
CA TRP A 107 9.45 -1.57 -7.44
C TRP A 107 10.01 -2.21 -8.70
N ALA A 108 9.30 -3.19 -9.26
CA ALA A 108 9.68 -3.81 -10.53
C ALA A 108 9.71 -2.75 -11.64
N ALA A 109 8.67 -1.91 -11.74
CA ALA A 109 8.61 -0.82 -12.70
C ALA A 109 9.78 0.17 -12.55
N ARG A 110 10.14 0.54 -11.31
CA ARG A 110 11.31 1.40 -11.07
C ARG A 110 12.64 0.75 -11.42
N ALA A 111 12.76 -0.57 -11.21
CA ALA A 111 13.96 -1.30 -11.56
C ALA A 111 14.15 -1.35 -13.09
N ASP A 112 13.07 -1.60 -13.83
CA ASP A 112 13.06 -1.61 -15.29
C ASP A 112 13.40 -0.23 -15.87
N GLU A 113 12.78 0.84 -15.36
CA GLU A 113 13.10 2.22 -15.74
C GLU A 113 14.57 2.58 -15.48
N ALA A 114 15.13 2.13 -14.34
CA ALA A 114 16.52 2.35 -14.00
C ALA A 114 17.49 1.55 -14.89
N GLU A 115 17.10 0.35 -15.33
CA GLU A 115 17.85 -0.43 -16.31
C GLU A 115 17.81 0.21 -17.70
N GLU A 116 16.64 0.69 -18.14
CA GLU A 116 16.48 1.39 -19.41
C GLU A 116 17.30 2.69 -19.45
N ALA A 117 17.26 3.50 -18.39
CA ALA A 117 18.08 4.71 -18.26
C ALA A 117 19.60 4.41 -18.28
N ARG A 118 20.03 3.30 -17.69
CA ARG A 118 21.43 2.82 -17.77
C ARG A 118 21.78 2.33 -19.17
N ALA A 119 20.86 1.67 -19.85
CA ALA A 119 21.05 1.20 -21.21
C ALA A 119 21.13 2.38 -22.20
N GLU A 120 20.26 3.39 -22.08
CA GLU A 120 20.31 4.61 -22.88
C GLU A 120 21.58 5.41 -22.64
N SER A 121 21.97 5.61 -21.38
CA SER A 121 23.23 6.31 -21.06
C SER A 121 24.47 5.55 -21.57
N ARG A 122 24.43 4.21 -21.60
CA ARG A 122 25.47 3.37 -22.24
C ARG A 122 25.45 3.43 -23.77
N ARG A 123 24.29 3.69 -24.38
CA ARG A 123 24.11 3.80 -25.85
C ARG A 123 24.44 5.21 -26.38
N ALA A 124 24.44 6.21 -25.51
CA ALA A 124 24.78 7.60 -25.82
C ALA A 124 26.30 7.90 -25.79
N TYR A 125 27.13 6.89 -25.53
CA TYR A 125 28.60 6.97 -25.51
C TYR A 125 29.20 6.00 -26.52
#